data_AF-A0AAE5AGR2-F1
#
_entry.id   AF-A0AAE5AGR2-F1
#
_cell.length_a   1.000
_cell.length_b   1.000
_cell.length_c   1.000
_cell.angle_alpha   90.00
_cell.angle_beta   90.00
_cell.angle_gamma   90.00
#
_symmetry.space_group_name_H-M   'P 1'
#
loop_
_entity.id
_entity.type
_entity.pdbx_description
1 polymer ?
#
loop_
_entity_poly.entity_id
_entity_poly.type
_entity_poly.pdbx_seq_one_letter_code
_entity_poly.pdbx_strand_id
1 'polypeptide(L)'
;METKSGRWHLRVTAAQDAVVRRVLDVTGESLNDYVVRHAVQAAEADLADRRVFVLDDAAWTDLQALLDRPPSPKPELARLLANPSILER
;
A
#
# COMPACT_ATOMS: atom_id res chain seq x y z
N MET A 1 15.63 -14.16 -4.50
CA MET A 1 15.83 -12.70 -4.49
C MET A 1 15.30 -12.17 -5.79
N GLU A 2 14.35 -11.24 -5.75
CA GLU A 2 13.80 -10.62 -6.95
C GLU A 2 14.81 -9.61 -7.51
N THR A 3 15.05 -9.67 -8.81
CA THR A 3 16.01 -8.80 -9.49
C THR A 3 15.32 -7.50 -9.92
N LYS A 4 15.84 -6.34 -9.50
CA LYS A 4 15.30 -5.02 -9.88
C LYS A 4 15.45 -4.81 -11.41
N SER A 5 14.39 -4.99 -12.18
CA SER A 5 14.39 -4.87 -13.65
C SER A 5 13.70 -3.61 -14.18
N GLY A 6 12.80 -3.01 -13.40
CA GLY A 6 12.08 -1.78 -13.77
C GLY A 6 12.95 -0.53 -13.63
N ARG A 7 12.66 0.49 -14.46
CA ARG A 7 13.35 1.79 -14.43
C ARG A 7 12.36 2.94 -14.46
N TRP A 8 12.53 3.91 -13.57
CA TRP A 8 11.80 5.17 -13.57
C TRP A 8 12.71 6.32 -13.99
N HIS A 9 12.26 7.14 -14.93
CA HIS A 9 12.96 8.35 -15.38
C HIS A 9 12.21 9.57 -14.87
N LEU A 10 12.75 10.23 -13.85
CA LEU A 10 12.13 11.38 -13.20
C LEU A 10 12.92 12.64 -13.49
N ARG A 11 12.22 13.74 -13.77
CA ARG A 11 12.84 15.07 -13.86
C ARG A 11 12.67 15.77 -12.52
N VAL A 12 13.75 16.35 -12.01
CA VAL A 12 13.77 17.10 -10.76
C VAL A 12 14.44 18.45 -10.96
N THR A 13 14.07 19.42 -10.15
CA THR A 13 14.76 20.71 -10.06
C THR A 13 16.04 20.58 -9.24
N ALA A 14 16.97 21.52 -9.41
CA ALA A 14 18.19 21.57 -8.59
C ALA A 14 17.90 21.68 -7.08
N ALA A 15 16.82 22.40 -6.71
CA ALA A 15 16.40 22.51 -5.32
C ALA A 15 15.92 21.17 -4.74
N GLN A 16 15.15 20.39 -5.52
CA GLN A 16 14.71 19.05 -5.11
C GLN A 16 15.89 18.08 -4.97
N ASP A 17 16.82 18.07 -5.93
CA ASP A 17 18.02 17.23 -5.88
C ASP A 17 18.89 17.56 -4.65
N ALA A 18 19.10 18.84 -4.36
CA ALA A 18 19.90 19.28 -3.21
C ALA A 18 19.32 18.81 -1.86
N VAL A 19 18.00 18.85 -1.70
CA VAL A 19 17.32 18.37 -0.48
C VAL A 19 17.52 16.86 -0.31
N VAL A 20 17.33 16.09 -1.38
CA VAL A 20 17.51 14.63 -1.33
C VAL A 20 18.98 14.29 -1.06
N ARG A 21 19.93 14.88 -1.77
CA ARG A 21 21.36 14.61 -1.54
C ARG A 21 21.78 14.89 -0.11
N ARG A 22 21.30 15.97 0.50
CA ARG A 22 21.61 16.30 1.89
C ARG A 22 21.20 15.19 2.87
N VAL A 23 20.08 14.51 2.65
CA VAL A 23 19.70 13.39 3.52
C VAL A 23 20.56 12.17 3.26
N LEU A 24 20.90 11.89 2.00
CA LEU A 24 21.77 10.77 1.63
C LEU A 24 23.19 10.94 2.18
N ASP A 25 23.71 12.17 2.21
CA ASP A 25 25.01 12.49 2.82
C ASP A 25 25.05 12.16 4.32
N VAL A 26 23.91 12.27 5.00
CA VAL A 26 23.77 11.97 6.44
C VAL A 26 23.52 10.48 6.67
N THR A 27 22.70 9.84 5.85
CA THR A 27 22.30 8.44 6.06
C THR A 27 23.25 7.43 5.43
N GLY A 28 24.02 7.84 4.41
CA GLY A 28 24.79 6.92 3.56
C GLY A 28 23.93 6.02 2.67
N GLU A 29 22.62 6.25 2.59
CA GLU A 29 21.71 5.46 1.76
C GLU A 29 21.91 5.79 0.27
N SER A 30 21.70 4.81 -0.61
CA SER A 30 21.76 5.07 -2.05
C SER A 30 20.55 5.90 -2.50
N LEU A 31 20.74 6.79 -3.49
CA LEU A 31 19.64 7.59 -4.06
C LEU A 31 18.50 6.71 -4.55
N ASN A 32 18.81 5.59 -5.21
CA ASN A 32 17.81 4.67 -5.73
C ASN A 32 17.00 4.03 -4.60
N ASP A 33 17.66 3.54 -3.55
CA ASP A 33 16.95 2.87 -2.45
C ASP A 33 16.09 3.85 -1.65
N TYR A 34 16.62 5.05 -1.37
CA TYR A 34 15.87 6.11 -0.70
C TYR A 34 14.60 6.50 -1.48
N VAL A 35 14.75 6.79 -2.78
CA VAL A 35 13.64 7.24 -3.63
C VAL A 35 12.60 6.13 -3.83
N VAL A 36 13.03 4.90 -4.13
CA VAL A 36 12.10 3.77 -4.31
C VAL A 36 11.36 3.48 -3.02
N ARG A 37 12.06 3.45 -1.87
CA ARG A 37 11.43 3.19 -0.56
C ARG A 37 10.37 4.24 -0.25
N HIS A 38 10.68 5.53 -0.37
CA HIS A 38 9.72 6.59 -0.08
C HIS A 38 8.57 6.64 -1.08
N ALA A 39 8.82 6.37 -2.37
CA ALA A 39 7.77 6.31 -3.38
C ALA A 39 6.80 5.15 -3.13
N VAL A 40 7.30 3.96 -2.77
CA VAL A 40 6.46 2.81 -2.43
C VAL A 40 5.65 3.08 -1.16
N GLN A 41 6.28 3.62 -0.11
CA GLN A 41 5.56 3.96 1.13
C GLN A 41 4.43 4.96 0.88
N ALA A 42 4.67 5.99 0.06
CA ALA A 42 3.63 6.94 -0.32
C ALA A 42 2.51 6.26 -1.12
N ALA A 43 2.85 5.43 -2.11
CA ALA A 43 1.87 4.70 -2.90
C ALA A 43 1.02 3.73 -2.05
N GLU A 44 1.63 3.04 -1.08
CA GLU A 44 0.92 2.19 -0.13
C GLU A 44 -0.05 2.99 0.75
N ALA A 45 0.37 4.17 1.23
CA ALA A 45 -0.50 5.07 1.98
C ALA A 45 -1.67 5.57 1.14
N ASP A 46 -1.41 6.01 -0.10
CA ASP A 46 -2.45 6.44 -1.05
C ASP A 46 -3.45 5.31 -1.36
N LEU A 47 -2.97 4.07 -1.49
CA LEU A 47 -3.80 2.89 -1.68
C LEU A 47 -4.60 2.53 -0.43
N ALA A 48 -4.03 2.68 0.77
CA ALA A 48 -4.73 2.46 2.03
C ALA A 48 -5.82 3.50 2.28
N ASP A 49 -5.57 4.75 1.90
CA ASP A 49 -6.54 5.85 1.96
C ASP A 49 -7.61 5.78 0.85
N ARG A 50 -7.51 4.81 -0.07
CA ARG A 50 -8.48 4.64 -1.15
C ARG A 50 -9.85 4.24 -0.59
N ARG A 51 -10.79 5.19 -0.64
CA ARG A 51 -12.19 5.02 -0.20
C ARG A 51 -13.16 4.55 -1.29
N VAL A 52 -12.75 4.61 -2.55
CA VAL A 52 -13.63 4.31 -3.70
C VAL A 52 -13.05 3.17 -4.53
N PHE A 53 -13.82 2.10 -4.64
CA PHE A 53 -13.55 0.96 -5.50
C PHE A 53 -14.55 0.99 -6.65
N VAL A 54 -14.04 1.27 -7.85
CA VAL A 54 -14.85 1.23 -9.07
C VAL A 54 -14.82 -0.20 -9.58
N LEU A 55 -16.00 -0.76 -9.80
CA LEU A 55 -16.21 -2.10 -10.32
C LEU A 55 -16.76 -1.98 -11.74
N ASP A 56 -16.35 -2.90 -12.61
CA ASP A 56 -17.07 -3.10 -13.88
C ASP A 56 -18.37 -3.88 -13.64
N ASP A 57 -19.19 -4.01 -14.68
CA ASP A 57 -20.53 -4.63 -14.56
C ASP A 57 -20.47 -6.09 -14.09
N ALA A 58 -19.42 -6.82 -14.49
CA ALA A 58 -19.23 -8.22 -14.10
C ALA A 58 -18.89 -8.32 -12.61
N ALA A 59 -17.91 -7.53 -12.16
CA ALA A 59 -17.51 -7.48 -10.76
C ALA A 59 -18.62 -6.93 -9.85
N TRP A 60 -19.45 -6.01 -10.36
CA TRP A 60 -20.63 -5.53 -9.65
C TRP A 60 -21.67 -6.64 -9.44
N THR A 61 -21.97 -7.41 -10.48
CA THR A 61 -22.91 -8.54 -10.41
C THR A 61 -22.43 -9.59 -9.43
N ASP A 62 -21.14 -9.95 -9.49
CA ASP A 62 -20.52 -10.89 -8.56
C ASP A 62 -20.61 -10.39 -7.12
N LEU A 63 -20.33 -9.10 -6.88
CA LEU A 63 -20.45 -8.51 -5.55
C LEU A 63 -21.89 -8.58 -5.01
N GLN A 64 -22.89 -8.23 -5.82
CA GLN A 64 -24.30 -8.31 -5.42
C GLN A 64 -24.68 -9.75 -5.04
N ALA A 65 -24.31 -10.73 -5.87
CA ALA A 65 -24.54 -12.14 -5.56
C ALA A 65 -23.82 -12.59 -4.27
N LEU A 66 -22.62 -12.08 -3.99
CA LEU A 66 -21.91 -12.38 -2.74
C LEU A 66 -22.64 -11.81 -1.52
N LEU A 67 -23.22 -10.60 -1.63
CA LEU A 67 -23.93 -9.90 -0.57
C LEU A 67 -25.31 -10.49 -0.28
N ASP A 68 -26.02 -10.98 -1.30
CA ASP A 68 -27.35 -11.59 -1.15
C ASP A 68 -27.33 -12.99 -0.51
N ARG A 69 -26.16 -13.64 -0.46
CA ARG A 69 -26.03 -14.96 0.15
C ARG A 69 -26.21 -14.89 1.67
N PRO A 70 -26.92 -15.86 2.27
CA PRO A 70 -27.01 -15.93 3.72
C PRO A 70 -25.61 -16.08 4.35
N PRO A 71 -25.37 -15.43 5.50
CA PRO A 71 -24.07 -15.52 6.16
C PRO A 71 -23.78 -16.96 6.56
N SER A 72 -22.57 -17.41 6.25
CA SER A 72 -22.08 -18.73 6.66
C SER A 72 -21.14 -18.58 7.86
N PRO A 73 -21.30 -19.40 8.93
CA PRO A 73 -20.41 -19.37 10.07
C PRO A 73 -18.96 -19.60 9.66
N LYS A 74 -18.06 -18.74 10.16
CA LYS A 74 -16.61 -18.88 9.98
C LYS A 74 -15.95 -19.07 11.35
N PRO A 75 -15.70 -20.33 11.80
CA PRO A 75 -15.17 -20.61 13.13
C PRO A 75 -13.88 -19.86 13.45
N GLU A 76 -12.99 -19.71 12.46
CA GLU A 76 -11.73 -18.97 12.62
C GLU A 76 -11.95 -17.47 12.84
N LEU A 77 -12.92 -16.88 12.14
CA LEU A 77 -13.29 -15.48 12.32
C LEU A 77 -13.91 -15.25 13.70
N ALA A 78 -14.78 -16.16 14.15
CA ALA A 78 -15.34 -16.12 15.49
C ALA A 78 -14.24 -16.18 16.57
N ARG A 79 -13.24 -17.07 16.40
CA ARG A 79 -12.09 -17.17 17.29
C ARG A 79 -11.23 -15.90 17.27
N LEU A 80 -11.01 -15.31 16.09
CA LEU A 80 -10.24 -14.07 15.96
C LEU A 80 -10.90 -12.91 16.71
N LEU A 81 -12.21 -12.73 16.52
CA LEU A 81 -12.99 -11.65 17.13
C LEU A 81 -13.22 -11.84 18.64
N ALA A 82 -12.98 -13.04 19.18
CA ALA A 82 -13.03 -13.31 20.62
C ALA A 82 -11.74 -12.90 21.36
N ASN A 83 -10.67 -12.58 20.63
CA ASN A 83 -9.42 -12.12 21.24
C ASN A 83 -9.44 -10.61 21.46
N PRO A 84 -8.88 -10.09 22.57
CA PRO A 84 -8.73 -8.64 22.77
C PRO A 84 -7.95 -8.00 21.61
N SER A 85 -8.50 -6.93 21.05
CA SER A 85 -7.83 -6.21 19.97
C SER A 85 -6.60 -5.47 20.49
N ILE A 86 -5.67 -5.14 19.60
CA ILE A 86 -4.50 -4.30 19.93
C ILE A 86 -4.94 -2.89 20.36
N LEU A 87 -6.14 -2.45 19.99
CA LEU A 87 -6.70 -1.14 20.32
C LEU A 87 -7.39 -1.11 21.70
N GLU A 88 -7.64 -2.27 22.30
CA GLU A 88 -8.29 -2.41 23.61
C GLU A 88 -7.27 -2.62 24.74
N ARG A 89 -5.98 -2.53 24.42
CA ARG A 89 -4.85 -2.71 25.33
C ARG A 89 -4.17 -1.38 25.63
#